data_AF-A0A8I1Q9V8-F1
#
_entry.id   AF-A0A8I1Q9V8-F1
#
_cell.length_a   1.000
_cell.length_b   1.000
_cell.length_c   1.000
_cell.angle_alpha   90.00
_cell.angle_beta   90.00
_cell.angle_gamma   90.00
#
_symmetry.space_group_name_H-M   'P 1'
#
loop_
_entity.id
_entity.type
_entity.pdbx_description
1 polymer ?
#
loop_
_entity_poly.entity_id
_entity_poly.type
_entity_poly.pdbx_seq_one_letter_code
_entity_poly.pdbx_strand_id
1 'polypeptide(L)'
;MQLHLFHGRTTPDESLQDWGFDGPTINGITGLTGTYGEIYVHFESEQDLYKAQKQTGWDVFGDFALVLRFQEDLLQTADGYFGDWELIQS
;
A
#
# COMPACT_ATOMS: atom_id res chain seq x y z
N MET A 1 3.07 2.58 -13.21
CA MET A 1 1.73 2.60 -12.58
C MET A 1 1.82 3.24 -11.21
N GLN A 2 0.69 3.63 -10.63
CA GLN A 2 0.59 4.25 -9.31
C GLN A 2 -0.41 3.46 -8.46
N LEU A 3 -0.10 3.23 -7.19
CA LEU A 3 -1.02 2.64 -6.22
C LEU A 3 -1.54 3.77 -5.33
N HIS A 4 -2.83 4.04 -5.44
CA HIS A 4 -3.51 5.05 -4.66
C HIS A 4 -4.27 4.37 -3.51
N LEU A 5 -4.10 4.89 -2.29
CA LEU A 5 -4.74 4.40 -1.08
C LEU A 5 -5.75 5.43 -0.59
N PHE A 6 -6.95 5.02 -0.24
CA PHE A 6 -8.01 5.93 0.19
C PHE A 6 -8.97 5.28 1.19
N HIS A 7 -9.88 6.10 1.71
CA HIS A 7 -10.75 5.75 2.85
C HIS A 7 -9.97 5.40 4.12
N GLY A 8 -8.99 6.26 4.42
CA GLY A 8 -8.02 6.14 5.49
C GLY A 8 -8.56 6.45 6.88
N ARG A 9 -8.00 5.77 7.88
CA ARG A 9 -8.22 5.96 9.32
C ARG A 9 -6.93 5.82 10.11
N THR A 10 -6.88 6.44 11.29
CA THR A 10 -5.70 6.47 12.17
C THR A 10 -5.58 5.22 13.02
N THR A 11 -6.72 4.64 13.43
CA THR A 11 -6.78 3.33 14.09
C THR A 11 -7.74 2.41 13.34
N PRO A 12 -7.51 1.09 13.33
CA PRO A 12 -8.29 0.18 12.49
C PRO A 12 -9.77 0.11 12.93
N ASP A 13 -10.05 0.36 14.21
CA ASP A 13 -11.36 0.38 14.85
C ASP A 13 -12.03 1.77 14.87
N GLU A 14 -11.41 2.78 14.24
CA GLU A 14 -11.95 4.13 14.19
C GLU A 14 -13.30 4.16 13.46
N SER A 15 -14.33 4.67 14.15
CA SER A 15 -15.63 4.94 13.54
C SER A 15 -15.57 6.28 12.81
N LEU A 16 -15.52 6.22 11.48
CA LEU A 16 -15.51 7.40 10.63
C LEU A 16 -16.92 8.00 10.50
N GLN A 17 -17.03 9.33 10.63
CA GLN A 17 -18.27 10.05 10.36
C GLN A 17 -18.52 10.22 8.85
N ASP A 18 -17.45 10.23 8.05
CA ASP A 18 -17.43 10.31 6.59
C ASP A 18 -16.57 9.17 6.01
N TRP A 19 -16.00 9.33 4.81
CA TRP A 19 -15.18 8.32 4.14
C TRP A 19 -13.73 8.25 4.65
N GLY A 20 -13.24 9.22 5.45
CA GLY A 20 -11.87 9.25 5.95
C GLY A 20 -10.93 10.13 5.10
N PHE A 21 -9.63 9.82 5.11
CA PHE A 21 -8.60 10.59 4.39
C PHE A 21 -7.93 9.80 3.25
N ASP A 22 -7.31 10.52 2.32
CA ASP A 22 -6.49 9.92 1.27
C ASP A 22 -5.09 9.57 1.81
N GLY A 23 -4.61 8.39 1.45
CA GLY A 23 -3.28 7.91 1.79
C GLY A 23 -2.22 8.35 0.78
N PRO A 24 -0.97 7.89 0.99
CA PRO A 24 0.11 8.20 0.05
C PRO A 24 -0.14 7.55 -1.32
N THR A 25 0.14 8.30 -2.40
CA THR A 25 0.26 7.72 -3.74
C THR A 25 1.64 7.10 -3.93
N ILE A 26 1.67 5.79 -4.12
CA ILE A 26 2.91 5.03 -4.32
C ILE A 26 3.20 4.94 -5.82
N ASN A 27 4.40 5.34 -6.22
CA ASN A 27 4.81 5.46 -7.63
C ASN A 27 5.85 4.40 -8.01
N GLY A 28 6.16 4.33 -9.30
CA GLY A 28 7.21 3.45 -9.82
C GLY A 28 6.81 1.97 -9.85
N ILE A 29 5.51 1.67 -9.88
CA ILE A 29 5.01 0.29 -9.85
C ILE A 29 4.99 -0.30 -11.26
N THR A 30 5.52 -1.52 -11.38
CA THR A 30 5.56 -2.32 -12.62
C THR A 30 4.53 -3.44 -12.63
N GLY A 31 4.01 -3.85 -11.47
CA GLY A 31 2.95 -4.84 -11.39
C GLY A 31 2.60 -5.29 -9.98
N LEU A 32 1.65 -6.21 -9.90
CA LEU A 32 1.25 -6.90 -8.69
C LEU A 32 1.34 -8.41 -8.91
N THR A 33 1.72 -9.17 -7.88
CA THR A 33 1.60 -10.63 -7.87
C THR A 33 0.94 -11.09 -6.59
N GLY A 34 0.18 -12.19 -6.66
CA GLY A 34 -0.41 -12.83 -5.49
C GLY A 34 0.18 -14.22 -5.28
N THR A 35 0.52 -14.59 -4.03
CA THR A 35 0.96 -15.94 -3.69
C THR A 35 0.48 -16.31 -2.29
N TYR A 36 -0.27 -17.41 -2.17
CA TYR A 36 -0.82 -17.93 -0.91
C TYR A 36 -1.57 -16.90 -0.05
N GLY A 37 -2.21 -15.90 -0.67
CA GLY A 37 -2.97 -14.85 0.01
C GLY A 37 -2.16 -13.59 0.32
N GLU A 38 -0.85 -13.59 0.10
CA GLU A 38 -0.05 -12.37 0.13
C GLU A 38 -0.10 -11.68 -1.24
N ILE A 39 -0.12 -10.34 -1.22
CA ILE A 39 -0.02 -9.49 -2.40
C ILE A 39 1.32 -8.75 -2.35
N TYR A 40 2.05 -8.79 -3.46
CA TYR A 40 3.32 -8.11 -3.62
C TYR A 40 3.18 -7.02 -4.66
N VAL A 41 3.76 -5.85 -4.39
CA VAL A 41 3.88 -4.77 -5.35
C VAL A 41 5.31 -4.67 -5.85
N HIS A 42 5.47 -4.69 -7.17
CA HIS A 42 6.76 -4.69 -7.85
C HIS A 42 7.12 -3.30 -8.32
N PHE A 43 8.39 -2.94 -8.20
CA PHE A 43 8.91 -1.62 -8.53
C PHE A 43 9.87 -1.64 -9.71
N GLU A 44 9.94 -0.52 -10.42
CA GLU A 44 10.86 -0.29 -11.54
C GLU A 44 12.32 -0.22 -11.07
N SER A 45 12.54 0.28 -9.85
CA SER A 45 13.88 0.50 -9.30
C SER A 45 13.92 0.27 -7.78
N GLU A 46 15.11 -0.05 -7.25
CA GLU A 46 15.35 -0.09 -5.81
C GLU A 46 15.03 1.25 -5.14
N GLN A 47 15.28 2.37 -5.83
CA GLN A 47 14.99 3.70 -5.29
C GLN A 47 13.49 3.90 -5.03
N ASP A 48 12.64 3.46 -5.95
CA ASP A 48 11.18 3.57 -5.79
C ASP A 48 10.67 2.60 -4.72
N LEU A 49 11.25 1.39 -4.68
CA LEU A 49 10.99 0.42 -3.60
C LEU A 49 11.31 1.02 -2.23
N TYR A 50 12.50 1.58 -2.01
CA TYR A 50 12.88 2.12 -0.70
C TYR A 50 12.07 3.35 -0.30
N LYS A 51 11.65 4.18 -1.28
CA LYS A 51 10.72 5.29 -1.02
C LYS A 51 9.37 4.76 -0.54
N ALA A 52 8.81 3.79 -1.26
CA ALA A 52 7.53 3.17 -0.90
C ALA A 52 7.63 2.49 0.47
N GLN A 53 8.70 1.73 0.71
CA GLN A 53 8.96 1.07 1.99
C GLN A 53 8.96 2.07 3.15
N LYS A 54 9.61 3.21 2.99
CA LYS A 54 9.65 4.25 4.02
C LYS A 54 8.27 4.87 4.28
N GLN A 55 7.43 4.99 3.25
CA GLN A 55 6.08 5.54 3.37
C GLN A 55 5.10 4.53 3.98
N THR A 56 5.23 3.25 3.64
CA THR A 56 4.25 2.24 4.02
C THR A 56 4.68 1.37 5.20
N GLY A 57 5.97 1.25 5.47
CA GLY A 57 6.50 0.28 6.44
C GLY A 57 6.34 -1.17 6.00
N TRP A 58 6.04 -1.43 4.72
CA TRP A 58 5.90 -2.78 4.18
C TRP A 58 7.23 -3.54 4.13
N ASP A 59 7.17 -4.86 4.21
CA ASP A 59 8.36 -5.70 4.22
C ASP A 59 8.87 -5.96 2.80
N VAL A 60 10.20 -6.02 2.65
CA VAL A 60 10.84 -6.37 1.37
C VAL A 60 10.64 -7.85 1.07
N PHE A 61 10.30 -8.15 -0.18
CA PHE A 61 10.25 -9.50 -0.72
C PHE A 61 11.06 -9.58 -2.02
N GLY A 62 12.15 -10.36 -1.99
CA GLY A 62 13.10 -10.43 -3.11
C GLY A 62 13.78 -9.09 -3.37
N ASP A 63 14.13 -8.83 -4.63
CA ASP A 63 14.97 -7.68 -5.00
C ASP A 63 14.16 -6.41 -5.30
N PHE A 64 12.93 -6.55 -5.81
CA PHE A 64 12.14 -5.43 -6.34
C PHE A 64 10.67 -5.43 -5.91
N ALA A 65 10.30 -6.08 -4.81
CA ALA A 65 8.92 -6.08 -4.34
C ALA A 65 8.77 -5.79 -2.84
N LEU A 66 7.60 -5.26 -2.48
CA LEU A 66 7.14 -5.10 -1.10
C LEU A 66 5.86 -5.92 -0.88
N VAL A 67 5.70 -6.49 0.31
CA VAL A 67 4.49 -7.20 0.72
C VAL A 67 3.46 -6.22 1.27
N LEU A 68 2.28 -6.14 0.65
CA LEU A 68 1.15 -5.39 1.20
C LEU A 68 0.73 -6.03 2.53
N ARG A 69 0.62 -5.21 3.58
CA ARG A 69 0.24 -5.67 4.92
C ARG A 69 -1.19 -5.29 5.22
N PHE A 70 -2.00 -6.30 5.52
CA PHE A 70 -3.40 -6.11 5.89
C PHE A 70 -3.59 -6.35 7.37
N GLN A 71 -4.36 -5.48 8.02
CA GLN A 71 -4.96 -5.73 9.31
C GLN A 71 -6.46 -5.92 9.09
N GLU A 72 -6.92 -7.15 9.25
CA GLU A 72 -8.27 -7.57 8.84
C GLU A 72 -8.50 -7.28 7.34
N ASP A 73 -9.41 -6.38 7.01
CA ASP A 73 -9.72 -5.95 5.65
C ASP A 73 -9.01 -4.65 5.24
N LEU A 74 -8.25 -4.02 6.15
CA LEU A 74 -7.61 -2.73 5.92
C LEU A 74 -6.15 -2.87 5.52
N LEU A 75 -5.76 -2.16 4.47
CA LEU A 75 -4.36 -2.04 4.07
C LEU A 75 -3.63 -1.11 5.05
N GLN A 76 -2.66 -1.65 5.78
CA GLN A 76 -1.90 -0.94 6.80
C GLN A 76 -0.68 -0.26 6.18
N THR A 77 -0.40 0.96 6.60
CA THR A 77 0.85 1.68 6.34
C THR A 77 1.47 2.21 7.64
N ALA A 78 2.58 2.93 7.56
CA ALA A 78 3.16 3.63 8.70
C ALA A 78 2.24 4.73 9.26
N ASP A 79 1.40 5.33 8.41
CA ASP A 79 0.62 6.53 8.74
C ASP A 79 -0.88 6.27 8.93
N GLY A 80 -1.35 5.03 8.70
CA GLY A 80 -2.76 4.69 8.87
C GLY A 80 -3.20 3.40 8.18
N TYR A 81 -4.51 3.19 8.18
CA TYR A 81 -5.21 2.01 7.68
C TYR A 81 -6.20 2.43 6.60
N PHE A 82 -6.23 1.73 5.47
CA PHE A 82 -7.01 2.15 4.30
C PHE A 82 -7.98 1.05 3.88
N GLY A 83 -9.25 1.43 3.72
CA GLY A 83 -10.29 0.50 3.28
C GLY A 83 -10.18 0.14 1.81
N ASP A 84 -9.70 1.07 0.98
CA ASP A 84 -9.65 0.89 -0.46
C ASP A 84 -8.29 1.27 -1.04
N TRP A 85 -7.98 0.64 -2.16
CA TRP A 85 -6.76 0.87 -2.92
C TRP A 85 -6.99 0.56 -4.40
N GLU A 86 -6.32 1.31 -5.28
CA GLU A 86 -6.42 1.10 -6.72
C GLU A 86 -5.07 1.25 -7.41
N LEU A 87 -4.85 0.44 -8.44
CA LEU A 87 -3.68 0.55 -9.32
C LEU A 87 -4.07 1.33 -10.58
N ILE A 88 -3.50 2.52 -10.74
CA ILE A 88 -3.76 3.44 -11.85
C ILE A 88 -2.62 3.32 -12.87
N GLN A 89 -3.00 3.13 -14.13
CA GLN A 89 -2.07 3.19 -15.26
C GLN A 89 -2.23 4.55 -15.95
N SER A 90 -1.17 5.36 -15.90
CA SER A 90 -1.04 6.64 -16.60
C SER A 90 -0.55 6.44 -18.04
#